data_AF-A0A8T5AZ03-F1
#
_entry.id   AF-A0A8T5AZ03-F1
#
_cell.length_a   1.000
_cell.length_b   1.000
_cell.length_c   1.000
_cell.angle_alpha   90.00
_cell.angle_beta   90.00
_cell.angle_gamma   90.00
#
_symmetry.space_group_name_H-M   'P 1'
#
loop_
_entity.id
_entity.type
_entity.pdbx_description
1 polymer ?
#
loop_
_entity_poly.entity_id
_entity_poly.type
_entity_poly.pdbx_seq_one_letter_code
_entity_poly.pdbx_strand_id
1 'polypeptide(L)' 'MEYARLGQSGLKISRICLGAMSFGDPKIQSYGGGEWIVGKEEALNVLNKDWVKVLLYS' A
#
# COMPACT_ATOMS: atom_id res chain seq x y z
N MET A 1 -1.85 9.64 14.83
CA MET A 1 -0.95 8.79 14.03
C MET A 1 0.46 8.94 14.59
N GLU A 2 1.14 7.85 14.93
CA GLU A 2 2.53 7.89 15.39
C GLU A 2 3.50 7.82 14.21
N TYR A 3 4.62 8.54 14.33
CA TYR A 3 5.66 8.63 13.31
C TYR A 3 7.04 8.29 13.89
N ALA A 4 7.90 7.69 13.07
CA ALA A 4 9.27 7.34 13.41
C ALA A 4 10.23 7.70 12.27
N ARG A 5 11.54 7.78 12.55
CA ARG A 5 12.56 7.96 11.51
C ARG A 5 12.95 6.63 10.88
N LEU A 6 13.01 6.58 9.55
CA LEU A 6 13.46 5.40 8.81
C LEU A 6 15.00 5.37 8.75
N GLY A 7 15.60 4.78 9.78
CA GLY A 7 17.06 4.65 9.88
C GLY A 7 17.78 6.00 9.73
N GLN A 8 18.80 6.03 8.87
CA GLN A 8 19.58 7.25 8.57
C GLN A 8 19.13 7.99 7.29
N SER A 9 18.01 7.58 6.68
CA SER A 9 17.53 8.19 5.42
C SER A 9 17.02 9.64 5.58
N GLY A 10 16.83 10.10 6.82
CA GLY A 10 16.19 11.38 7.12
C GLY A 10 14.66 11.37 6.99
N LEU A 11 14.07 10.32 6.42
CA LEU A 11 12.63 10.22 6.22
C LEU A 11 11.88 10.00 7.54
N LYS A 12 10.79 10.74 7.71
CA LYS A 12 9.79 10.50 8.75
C LYS A 12 8.67 9.64 8.16
N ILE A 13 8.39 8.51 8.77
CA ILE A 13 7.35 7.58 8.27
C ILE A 13 6.33 7.31 9.36
N SER A 14 5.11 6.91 8.97
CA SER A 14 4.17 6.37 9.94
C SER A 14 4.66 5.01 10.46
N ARG A 15 4.29 4.64 11.70
CA ARG A 15 4.59 3.32 12.26
C ARG A 15 3.77 2.18 11.64
N ILE A 16 2.72 2.51 10.90
CA ILE A 16 1.91 1.56 10.13
C ILE A 16 2.22 1.82 8.67
N CYS A 17 2.35 0.78 7.85
CA CYS A 17 2.55 0.91 6.41
C CYS A 17 1.45 0.12 5.68
N LEU A 18 1.01 0.63 4.54
CA LEU A 18 0.08 -0.09 3.65
C LEU A 18 0.90 -0.98 2.72
N GLY A 19 0.70 -2.30 2.81
CA GLY A 19 1.23 -3.25 1.83
C GLY A 19 0.40 -3.20 0.53
N ALA A 20 1.08 -3.25 -0.61
CA ALA A 20 0.45 -3.21 -1.94
C ALA A 20 0.68 -4.50 -2.77
N MET A 21 1.15 -5.59 -2.15
CA MET A 21 1.44 -6.86 -2.85
C MET A 21 0.22 -7.44 -3.58
N SER A 22 -0.98 -7.19 -3.06
CA SER A 22 -2.24 -7.63 -3.68
C SER A 22 -2.72 -6.71 -4.81
N PHE A 23 -2.13 -5.54 -5.04
CA PHE A 23 -2.60 -4.63 -6.09
C PHE A 23 -1.98 -5.00 -7.43
N GLY A 24 -2.80 -5.30 -8.44
CA GLY A 24 -2.30 -5.77 -9.71
C GLY A 24 -3.41 -6.06 -10.72
N ASP A 25 -3.08 -6.84 -11.75
CA ASP A 25 -4.07 -7.34 -12.70
C ASP A 25 -4.55 -8.74 -12.25
N PRO A 26 -5.83 -8.89 -11.84
CA PRO A 26 -6.37 -10.19 -11.43
C PRO A 26 -6.34 -11.25 -12.53
N LYS A 27 -6.16 -10.83 -13.81
CA LYS A 27 -6.09 -11.71 -14.98
C LYS A 27 -4.69 -12.23 -15.25
N ILE A 28 -3.63 -11.63 -14.68
CA ILE A 28 -2.25 -12.11 -14.81
C ILE A 28 -2.04 -13.22 -13.76
N GLN A 29 -2.45 -14.44 -14.10
CA GLN A 29 -2.24 -15.64 -13.27
C GLN A 29 -1.38 -16.65 -14.02
N SER A 30 -0.06 -16.63 -13.78
CA SER A 30 0.84 -17.60 -14.41
C SER A 30 0.92 -18.95 -13.66
N TYR A 31 0.60 -19.02 -12.35
CA TYR A 31 0.80 -20.22 -11.52
C TYR A 31 -0.28 -20.46 -10.45
N GLY A 32 -1.53 -20.12 -10.75
CA GLY A 32 -2.70 -20.47 -9.93
C GLY A 32 -3.01 -19.49 -8.79
N GLY A 33 -4.28 -19.03 -8.76
CA GLY A 33 -4.88 -18.34 -7.62
C GLY A 33 -4.61 -16.84 -7.58
N GLY A 34 -5.14 -16.07 -8.54
CA GLY A 34 -5.17 -14.60 -8.50
C GLY A 34 -6.38 -14.03 -7.76
N GLU A 35 -7.08 -14.84 -6.97
CA GLU A 35 -8.24 -14.42 -6.16
C GLU A 35 -7.87 -13.36 -5.11
N TRP A 36 -6.60 -13.28 -4.73
CA TRP A 36 -6.07 -12.29 -3.77
C TRP A 36 -5.55 -11.01 -4.44
N ILE A 37 -5.61 -10.94 -5.78
CA ILE A 37 -5.22 -9.75 -6.54
C ILE A 37 -6.43 -8.83 -6.70
N VAL A 38 -6.22 -7.58 -6.35
CA VAL A 38 -7.18 -6.49 -6.36
C VAL A 38 -6.88 -5.61 -7.57
N GLY A 39 -7.92 -5.36 -8.36
CA GLY A 39 -7.86 -4.53 -9.56
C GLY A 39 -7.63 -3.06 -9.27
N LYS A 40 -7.42 -2.28 -10.34
CA LYS A 40 -7.08 -0.85 -10.25
C LYS A 40 -8.14 -0.04 -9.51
N GLU A 41 -9.42 -0.26 -9.79
CA GLU A 41 -10.50 0.54 -9.19
C GLU A 41 -10.62 0.29 -7.69
N GLU A 42 -10.58 -0.96 -7.28
CA GLU A 42 -10.64 -1.35 -5.87
C GLU A 42 -9.38 -0.93 -5.11
N ALA A 43 -8.19 -1.03 -5.73
CA ALA A 43 -6.95 -0.53 -5.15
C ALA A 43 -7.01 0.99 -4.92
N LEU A 44 -7.53 1.75 -5.88
CA LEU A 44 -7.73 3.20 -5.73
C LEU A 44 -8.72 3.54 -4.61
N ASN A 45 -9.78 2.75 -4.44
CA ASN A 45 -10.71 2.92 -3.32
C ASN A 45 -10.03 2.70 -1.95
N VAL A 46 -9.03 1.82 -1.86
CA VAL A 46 -8.22 1.66 -0.64
C VAL A 46 -7.28 2.86 -0.46
N LEU A 47 -6.57 3.25 -1.51
CA LEU A 47 -5.56 4.31 -1.48
C LEU A 47 -6.15 5.71 -1.20
N ASN A 48 -7.37 5.97 -1.65
CA ASN A 48 -8.02 7.27 -1.47
C ASN A 48 -8.55 7.51 -0.05
N LYS A 49 -8.49 6.50 0.84
CA LYS A 49 -8.90 6.65 2.23
C LYS A 49 -7.95 7.59 2.98
N ASP A 50 -8.52 8.44 3.82
CA ASP A 50 -7.76 9.53 4.46
C ASP A 50 -6.63 9.06 5.38
N TRP A 51 -6.72 7.86 5.94
CA TRP A 51 -5.67 7.28 6.78
C TRP A 51 -4.44 6.80 5.99
N VAL A 52 -4.56 6.54 4.68
CA VAL A 52 -3.45 6.11 3.81
C VAL A 52 -2.58 7.32 3.42
N LYS A 53 -3.20 8.49 3.20
CA LYS A 53 -2.50 9.74 2.84
C LYS A 53 -1.51 10.20 3.91
N VAL A 54 -1.73 9.76 5.15
CA VAL A 54 -0.95 10.12 6.34
C VAL A 54 0.33 9.27 6.47
N LEU A 55 0.48 8.20 5.67
CA LEU A 55 1.59 7.25 5.73
C LEU A 55 2.89 7.77 5.08
N LEU A 56 2.78 8.68 4.13
CA LEU A 56 3.89 9.23 3.36
C LEU A 56 3.97 10.74 3.61
N TYR A 57 4.84 11.16 4.53
CA TYR A 57 5.16 12.57 4.71
C TYR A 57 6.68 12.68 4.80
N SER A 58 7.30 13.27 3.77
CA SER A 58 8.74 13.54 3.72
C SER A 58 9.19 14.45 4.87
#